data_AF-A0AAF0UM31-F1
#
_entry.id   AF-A0AAF0UM31-F1
#
_cell.length_a   1.000
_cell.length_b   1.000
_cell.length_c   1.000
_cell.angle_alpha   90.00
_cell.angle_beta   90.00
_cell.angle_gamma   90.00
#
_symmetry.space_group_name_H-M   'P 1'
#
loop_
_entity.id
_entity.type
_entity.pdbx_description
1 polymer ?
#
loop_
_entity_poly.entity_id
_entity_poly.type
_entity_poly.pdbx_seq_one_letter_code
_entity_poly.pdbx_strand_id
1 'polypeptide(L)'
;MFLAHVKNETPNLVKAKCSLYGGPMMDYLMESGHHYTLAGLITPDVNNTIYCEMKLREKHGGFMLYDSNDTKTCHYRNGDCEWSISEDGLCMLVEDKCVMFKWDTTTNYSFRNIVSEPTKYVALDTMRHISNNP
;
A
#
# COMPACT_ATOMS: atom_id res chain seq x y z
N MET A 1 12.59 -3.11 13.38
CA MET A 1 11.69 -2.01 12.95
C MET A 1 10.78 -2.58 11.88
N PHE A 2 9.60 -2.04 11.65
CA PHE A 2 8.78 -2.35 10.48
C PHE A 2 8.45 -1.04 9.76
N LEU A 3 8.35 -1.11 8.44
CA LEU A 3 8.18 0.04 7.57
C LEU A 3 7.02 -0.21 6.61
N ALA A 4 6.17 0.80 6.44
CA ALA A 4 5.22 0.85 5.36
C ALA A 4 5.53 2.07 4.48
N HIS A 5 5.93 1.80 3.24
CA HIS A 5 6.17 2.78 2.20
C HIS A 5 4.93 2.90 1.35
N VAL A 6 4.30 4.07 1.37
CA VAL A 6 3.06 4.34 0.64
C VAL A 6 3.33 5.38 -0.43
N LYS A 7 3.10 5.04 -1.69
CA LYS A 7 3.17 5.97 -2.81
C LYS A 7 1.77 6.33 -3.29
N ASN A 8 1.48 7.60 -3.45
CA ASN A 8 0.24 8.02 -4.10
C ASN A 8 0.42 8.09 -5.62
N GLU A 9 -0.12 7.11 -6.35
CA GLU A 9 -0.06 7.07 -7.83
C GLU A 9 -1.26 7.77 -8.48
N THR A 10 -2.16 8.35 -7.68
CA THR A 10 -3.34 9.07 -8.19
C THR A 10 -2.99 10.54 -8.43
N PRO A 11 -3.66 11.22 -9.38
CA PRO A 11 -3.45 12.64 -9.60
C PRO A 11 -4.02 13.53 -8.48
N ASN A 12 -4.63 12.97 -7.44
CA ASN A 12 -5.35 13.70 -6.41
C ASN A 12 -4.66 13.59 -5.04
N LEU A 13 -4.90 14.57 -4.19
CA LEU A 13 -4.54 14.49 -2.78
C LEU A 13 -5.33 13.37 -2.08
N VAL A 14 -4.62 12.51 -1.36
CA VAL A 14 -5.22 11.53 -0.44
C VAL A 14 -5.03 12.05 0.99
N LYS A 15 -6.13 12.12 1.74
CA LYS A 15 -6.08 12.47 3.17
C LYS A 15 -6.04 11.18 3.96
N ALA A 16 -5.03 11.00 4.80
CA ALA A 16 -4.88 9.80 5.62
C ALA A 16 -4.79 10.15 7.10
N LYS A 17 -5.37 9.31 7.95
CA LYS A 17 -5.20 9.33 9.41
C LYS A 17 -4.63 7.99 9.83
N CYS A 18 -3.39 7.98 10.29
CA CYS A 18 -2.69 6.73 10.59
C CYS A 18 -2.36 6.60 12.08
N SER A 19 -2.54 5.41 12.63
CA SER A 19 -2.12 5.04 13.98
C SER A 19 -1.04 3.97 13.95
N LEU A 20 -0.10 4.10 14.87
CA LEU A 20 0.93 3.10 15.16
C LEU A 20 0.55 2.39 16.46
N TYR A 21 0.58 1.05 16.47
CA TYR A 21 0.26 0.23 17.66
C TYR A 21 -1.14 0.48 18.24
N GLY A 22 -2.10 0.92 17.42
CA GLY A 22 -3.41 1.35 17.90
C GLY A 22 -3.39 2.63 18.77
N GLY A 23 -2.30 3.38 18.73
CA GLY A 23 -2.15 4.67 19.40
C GLY A 23 -2.95 5.80 18.74
N PRO A 24 -2.68 7.07 19.10
CA PRO A 24 -3.37 8.21 18.53
C PRO A 24 -3.14 8.29 17.01
N MET A 25 -4.17 8.73 16.28
CA MET A 25 -4.09 8.94 14.85
C MET A 25 -3.43 10.28 14.52
N MET A 26 -2.54 10.24 13.54
CA MET A 26 -1.85 11.40 12.97
C MET A 26 -2.36 11.66 11.55
N ASP A 27 -2.59 12.93 11.23
CA ASP A 27 -3.02 13.36 9.89
C ASP A 27 -1.83 13.40 8.91
N TYR A 28 -2.06 12.88 7.71
CA TYR A 28 -1.13 12.90 6.58
C TYR A 28 -1.86 13.41 5.33
N LEU A 29 -1.21 14.35 4.65
CA LEU A 29 -1.64 14.84 3.34
C LEU A 29 -0.73 14.19 2.28
N MET A 30 -1.25 13.16 1.63
CA MET A 30 -0.51 12.34 0.68
C MET A 30 -0.66 12.89 -0.74
N GLU A 31 0.31 13.69 -1.17
CA GLU A 31 0.35 14.35 -2.48
C GLU A 31 0.64 13.37 -3.61
N SER A 32 0.15 13.69 -4.81
CA SER A 32 0.36 12.89 -6.02
C SER A 32 1.86 12.69 -6.29
N GLY A 33 2.25 11.47 -6.63
CA GLY A 33 3.61 11.05 -6.94
C GLY A 33 4.56 10.95 -5.75
N HIS A 34 4.13 11.35 -4.56
CA HIS A 34 4.99 11.36 -3.37
C HIS A 34 4.97 10.03 -2.63
N HIS A 35 6.11 9.72 -2.01
CA HIS A 35 6.31 8.56 -1.15
C HIS A 35 6.27 8.97 0.32
N TYR A 36 5.57 8.18 1.12
CA TYR A 36 5.41 8.38 2.55
C TYR A 36 5.91 7.14 3.27
N THR A 37 6.73 7.32 4.30
CA THR A 37 7.23 6.20 5.10
C THR A 37 6.64 6.30 6.50
N LEU A 38 5.93 5.26 6.90
CA LEU A 38 5.43 5.07 8.25
C LEU A 38 6.31 4.01 8.92
N ALA A 39 6.87 4.32 10.08
CA ALA A 39 7.86 3.47 10.73
C ALA A 39 7.48 3.21 12.19
N GLY A 40 7.68 1.96 12.62
CA GLY A 40 7.53 1.55 14.01
C GLY A 40 8.66 0.63 14.47
N LEU A 41 9.11 0.81 15.71
CA LEU A 41 9.97 -0.16 16.39
C LEU A 41 9.21 -1.47 16.67
N ILE A 42 9.86 -2.62 16.48
CA ILE A 42 9.24 -3.89 16.88
C ILE A 42 9.38 -4.00 18.38
N THR A 43 8.26 -3.97 19.09
CA THR A 43 8.23 -4.16 20.54
C THR A 43 7.67 -5.56 20.83
N PRO A 44 8.40 -6.41 21.58
CA PRO A 44 7.87 -7.67 22.07
C PRO A 44 6.58 -7.44 22.86
N ASP A 45 5.63 -8.37 22.76
CA ASP A 45 4.36 -8.37 23.53
C ASP A 45 3.40 -7.19 23.26
N VAL A 46 3.72 -6.34 22.28
CA VAL A 46 2.82 -5.29 21.76
C VAL A 46 2.30 -5.72 20.39
N ASN A 47 1.05 -5.36 20.09
CA ASN A 47 0.53 -5.54 18.74
C ASN A 47 1.20 -4.54 17.79
N ASN A 48 2.13 -5.02 16.97
CA ASN A 48 2.89 -4.18 16.05
C ASN A 48 2.05 -3.95 14.79
N THR A 49 1.39 -2.80 14.72
CA THR A 49 0.46 -2.47 13.64
C THR A 49 0.65 -1.07 13.09
N ILE A 50 0.34 -0.92 11.80
CA ILE A 50 0.13 0.37 11.12
C ILE A 50 -1.25 0.32 10.49
N TYR A 51 -2.17 1.11 11.01
CA TYR A 51 -3.51 1.26 10.46
C TYR A 51 -3.70 2.68 9.94
N CYS A 52 -4.34 2.83 8.79
CA CYS A 52 -4.64 4.12 8.19
C CYS A 52 -6.08 4.19 7.68
N GLU A 53 -6.81 5.23 8.09
CA GLU A 53 -8.05 5.65 7.44
C GLU A 53 -7.70 6.60 6.31
N MET A 54 -8.04 6.26 5.07
CA MET A 54 -7.69 7.04 3.90
C MET A 54 -8.93 7.51 3.16
N LYS A 55 -8.87 8.73 2.61
CA LYS A 55 -9.91 9.34 1.78
C LYS A 55 -9.32 9.91 0.50
N LEU A 56 -9.88 9.47 -0.63
CA LEU A 56 -9.58 9.92 -1.98
C LEU A 56 -10.88 10.42 -2.62
N ARG A 57 -11.05 11.75 -2.71
CA ARG A 57 -12.31 12.38 -3.12
C ARG A 57 -13.48 11.85 -2.25
N GLU A 58 -14.48 11.22 -2.84
CA GLU A 58 -15.61 10.60 -2.13
C GLU A 58 -15.34 9.16 -1.67
N LYS A 59 -14.23 8.54 -2.11
CA LYS A 59 -13.85 7.18 -1.72
C LYS A 59 -13.17 7.23 -0.36
N HIS A 60 -13.52 6.31 0.52
CA HIS A 60 -12.89 6.15 1.84
C HIS A 60 -12.59 4.68 2.11
N GLY A 61 -11.71 4.41 3.07
CA GLY A 61 -11.42 3.04 3.51
C GLY A 61 -10.40 3.01 4.65
N GLY A 62 -10.55 2.02 5.52
CA GLY A 62 -9.56 1.69 6.56
C GLY A 62 -8.63 0.57 6.06
N PHE A 63 -7.31 0.80 6.12
CA PHE A 63 -6.30 -0.12 5.59
C PHE A 63 -5.28 -0.48 6.66
N MET A 64 -5.05 -1.77 6.83
CA MET A 64 -3.95 -2.29 7.65
C MET A 64 -2.70 -2.43 6.79
N LEU A 65 -1.77 -1.50 6.91
CA LEU A 65 -0.56 -1.46 6.09
C LEU A 65 0.52 -2.41 6.62
N TYR A 66 0.49 -2.68 7.92
CA TYR A 66 1.33 -3.67 8.57
C TYR A 66 0.60 -4.24 9.79
N ASP A 67 0.66 -5.54 10.00
CA ASP A 67 0.20 -6.20 11.22
C ASP A 67 1.05 -7.46 11.47
N SER A 68 1.79 -7.49 12.57
CA SER A 68 2.63 -8.64 12.92
C SER A 68 1.86 -9.96 13.14
N ASN A 69 0.54 -9.89 13.36
CA ASN A 69 -0.31 -11.04 13.64
C ASN A 69 -1.19 -11.46 12.45
N ASP A 70 -1.33 -10.64 11.41
CA ASP A 70 -2.14 -10.96 10.24
C ASP A 70 -1.26 -11.35 9.04
N THR A 71 -1.26 -12.65 8.72
CA THR A 71 -0.50 -13.18 7.58
C THR A 71 -1.05 -12.76 6.22
N LYS A 72 -2.22 -12.12 6.17
CA LYS A 72 -2.86 -11.65 4.92
C LYS A 72 -2.33 -10.29 4.47
N THR A 73 -1.71 -9.54 5.36
CA THR A 73 -1.07 -8.26 5.07
C THR A 73 0.43 -8.40 5.31
N CYS A 74 1.16 -7.29 5.22
CA CYS A 74 2.57 -7.28 5.52
C CYS A 74 2.80 -7.51 7.03
N HIS A 75 3.57 -8.54 7.38
CA HIS A 75 3.70 -9.01 8.76
C HIS A 75 5.12 -9.43 9.17
N TYR A 76 6.10 -9.36 8.26
CA TYR A 76 7.45 -9.88 8.50
C TYR A 76 8.23 -9.01 9.51
N ARG A 77 9.03 -9.65 10.37
CA ARG A 77 10.00 -8.92 11.22
C ARG A 77 11.05 -8.26 10.32
N ASN A 78 11.24 -6.95 10.48
CA ASN A 78 12.02 -6.12 9.54
C ASN A 78 11.40 -6.03 8.14
N GLY A 79 10.09 -6.24 8.04
CA GLY A 79 9.34 -6.08 6.80
C GLY A 79 9.36 -4.64 6.34
N ASP A 80 9.86 -4.47 5.13
CA ASP A 80 9.67 -3.30 4.29
C ASP A 80 8.46 -3.61 3.40
N CYS A 81 7.37 -2.87 3.61
CA CYS A 81 6.10 -3.09 2.93
C CYS A 81 5.86 -1.97 1.94
N GLU A 82 5.82 -2.30 0.67
CA GLU A 82 5.52 -1.33 -0.37
C GLU A 82 4.04 -1.33 -0.72
N TRP A 83 3.46 -0.14 -0.74
CA TRP A 83 2.07 0.12 -1.03
C TRP A 83 1.95 1.23 -2.07
N SER A 84 1.01 1.07 -3.00
CA SER A 84 0.61 2.15 -3.91
C SER A 84 -0.88 2.44 -3.80
N ILE A 85 -1.23 3.72 -3.73
CA ILE A 85 -2.62 4.19 -3.75
C ILE A 85 -3.01 4.39 -5.20
N SER A 86 -4.14 3.81 -5.58
CA SER A 86 -4.73 3.91 -6.91
C SER A 86 -6.19 4.36 -6.81
N GLU A 87 -6.79 4.65 -7.97
CA GLU A 87 -8.22 4.95 -8.03
C GLU A 87 -9.10 3.79 -7.55
N ASP A 88 -8.65 2.54 -7.68
CA ASP A 88 -9.44 1.36 -7.31
C ASP A 88 -9.25 0.92 -5.85
N GLY A 89 -8.17 1.35 -5.22
CA GLY A 89 -7.84 1.00 -3.84
C GLY A 89 -6.36 1.13 -3.54
N LEU A 90 -5.92 0.45 -2.48
CA LEU A 90 -4.52 0.29 -2.14
C LEU A 90 -3.99 -1.03 -2.67
N CYS A 91 -2.82 -1.00 -3.27
CA CYS A 91 -2.10 -2.15 -3.77
C CYS A 91 -0.91 -2.42 -2.86
N MET A 92 -0.85 -3.60 -2.26
CA MET A 92 0.37 -4.09 -1.59
C MET A 92 1.23 -4.81 -2.62
N LEU A 93 2.50 -4.42 -2.76
CA LEU A 93 3.43 -5.08 -3.66
C LEU A 93 4.09 -6.28 -2.95
N VAL A 94 3.94 -7.46 -3.54
CA VAL A 94 4.56 -8.71 -3.08
C VAL A 94 5.18 -9.40 -4.29
N GLU A 95 6.51 -9.53 -4.33
CA GLU A 95 7.24 -10.14 -5.47
C GLU A 95 6.80 -9.54 -6.83
N ASP A 96 6.74 -8.21 -6.91
CA ASP A 96 6.27 -7.43 -8.06
C ASP A 96 4.79 -7.66 -8.46
N LYS A 97 4.02 -8.37 -7.64
CA LYS A 97 2.59 -8.56 -7.82
C LYS A 97 1.78 -7.65 -6.92
N CYS A 98 0.72 -7.12 -7.49
CA CYS A 98 -0.23 -6.30 -6.76
C CYS A 98 -1.29 -7.15 -6.05
N VAL A 99 -1.33 -7.08 -4.71
CA VAL A 99 -2.48 -7.55 -3.93
C VAL A 99 -3.37 -6.35 -3.65
N MET A 100 -4.52 -6.30 -4.34
CA MET A 100 -5.44 -5.15 -4.28
C MET A 100 -6.37 -5.20 -3.06
N PHE A 101 -6.47 -4.08 -2.36
CA PHE A 101 -7.39 -3.80 -1.26
C PHE A 101 -8.28 -2.64 -1.71
N LYS A 102 -9.53 -2.95 -2.03
CA LYS A 102 -10.46 -1.95 -2.59
C LYS A 102 -10.86 -0.93 -1.53
N TRP A 103 -11.19 0.28 -1.98
CA TRP A 103 -11.91 1.24 -1.15
C TRP A 103 -13.16 0.59 -0.57
N ASP A 104 -13.41 0.83 0.71
CA ASP A 104 -14.62 0.36 1.37
C ASP A 104 -15.58 1.53 1.55
N THR A 105 -16.63 1.55 0.74
CA THR A 105 -17.66 2.58 0.77
C THR A 105 -18.80 2.26 1.75
N THR A 106 -18.70 1.15 2.50
CA THR A 106 -19.83 0.57 3.26
C THR A 106 -19.53 0.19 4.70
N THR A 107 -18.29 -0.18 5.03
CA THR A 107 -17.85 -0.50 6.40
C THR A 107 -16.54 0.21 6.75
N ASN A 108 -16.16 0.22 8.03
CA ASN A 108 -14.93 0.85 8.50
C ASN A 108 -13.67 -0.03 8.29
N TYR A 109 -13.74 -1.09 7.47
CA TYR A 109 -12.65 -2.06 7.30
C TYR A 109 -12.55 -2.51 5.84
N SER A 110 -11.45 -2.18 5.14
CA SER A 110 -11.22 -2.71 3.80
C SER A 110 -11.01 -4.22 3.86
N PHE A 111 -12.03 -4.97 3.45
CA PHE A 111 -11.91 -6.40 3.21
C PHE A 111 -11.09 -6.64 1.95
N ARG A 112 -10.20 -7.64 2.03
CA ARG A 112 -9.46 -8.19 0.89
C ARG A 112 -10.44 -8.71 -0.16
N ASN A 113 -10.82 -7.89 -1.14
CA ASN A 113 -11.41 -8.40 -2.37
C ASN A 113 -10.27 -8.94 -3.23
N ILE A 114 -9.83 -10.17 -2.95
CA ILE A 114 -8.91 -10.90 -3.83
C ILE A 114 -9.63 -11.07 -5.15
N VAL A 115 -9.36 -10.19 -6.12
CA VAL A 115 -9.68 -10.49 -7.51
C VAL A 115 -8.60 -11.46 -7.97
N SER A 116 -8.86 -12.75 -7.80
CA SER A 116 -8.01 -13.81 -8.34
C SER A 116 -8.14 -13.87 -9.88
N GLU A 117 -7.17 -13.25 -10.56
CA GLU A 117 -6.51 -13.57 -11.87
C GLU A 117 -7.31 -13.50 -13.21
N PRO A 118 -6.65 -13.43 -14.41
CA PRO A 118 -5.23 -13.69 -14.73
C PRO A 118 -4.45 -12.65 -15.59
N THR A 119 -3.12 -12.79 -15.49
CA THR A 119 -2.00 -12.40 -16.39
C THR A 119 -2.31 -11.69 -17.71
N LYS A 120 -1.75 -10.49 -17.90
CA LYS A 120 -1.24 -10.07 -19.23
C LYS A 120 0.11 -9.36 -19.07
N TYR A 121 1.12 -9.96 -19.68
CA TYR A 121 2.43 -9.40 -19.99
C TYR A 121 2.32 -7.93 -20.40
N VAL A 122 3.08 -7.06 -19.75
CA VAL A 122 3.52 -5.79 -20.37
C VAL A 122 4.99 -5.97 -20.70
N ALA A 123 5.28 -5.85 -21.98
CA ALA A 123 6.55 -6.16 -22.61
C ALA A 123 7.70 -5.35 -22.00
N LEU A 124 8.85 -6.00 -21.78
CA LEU A 124 10.12 -5.30 -21.78
C LEU A 124 10.28 -4.64 -23.15
N ASP A 125 10.22 -3.32 -23.19
CA ASP A 125 10.66 -2.52 -24.32
C ASP A 125 12.15 -2.79 -24.52
N THR A 126 12.47 -3.75 -25.39
CA THR A 126 13.84 -3.97 -25.83
C THR A 126 14.11 -2.92 -26.88
N MET A 127 14.76 -1.82 -26.46
CA MET A 127 15.20 -0.76 -27.36
C MET A 127 15.94 -1.34 -28.56
N ARG A 128 15.43 -1.03 -29.75
CA ARG A 128 16.06 -1.27 -31.05
C ARG A 128 17.47 -0.69 -31.06
N HIS A 129 18.47 -1.55 -31.23
CA HIS A 129 19.66 -1.19 -31.99
C HIS A 129 19.86 -2.19 -33.12
N ILE A 130 19.33 -1.84 -34.30
CA ILE A 130 19.81 -2.33 -35.58
C ILE A 130 20.21 -1.11 -36.40
N SER A 131 21.49 -1.04 -36.77
CA SER A 131 22.00 -0.46 -38.01
C SER A 131 23.48 -0.83 -38.08
N ASN A 132 23.79 -2.00 -38.63
CA ASN A 132 24.15 -2.22 -40.04
C ASN A 132 25.63 -1.87 -40.32
N ASN A 133 26.47 -2.91 -40.23
CA ASN A 133 27.69 -3.02 -41.02
C ASN A 133 27.33 -3.16 -42.51
N PRO A 134 28.15 -2.63 -43.42
CA PRO A 134 28.64 -3.38 -44.57
C PRO A 134 29.84 -4.26 -44.22
#